data_AF-A0A8J2XQV2-F1
#
_entry.id   AF-A0A8J2XQV2-F1
#
_cell.length_a   1.000
_cell.length_b   1.000
_cell.length_c   1.000
_cell.angle_alpha   90.00
_cell.angle_beta   90.00
_cell.angle_gamma   90.00
#
_symmetry.space_group_name_H-M   'P 1'
#
loop_
_entity.id
_entity.type
_entity.pdbx_description
1 polymer ?
#
loop_
_entity_poly.entity_id
_entity_poly.type
_entity_poly.pdbx_seq_one_letter_code
_entity_poly.pdbx_strand_id
1 'polypeptide(L)'
;MLKLIAIYSILIGSAVSIFRYSWFPAAAYSLNAVMQPKYIWRFEWPDLPISKLLAICSILAWGVAFAQKRMDLNVYKNKQVIALVLIWGLMHLSDILSPYQNYSAGTSSHIVLGTLNTIVIMFVVQIGILSDKDQYHNATKVMAGVYIFLALYYVYWANDQYLSYNWAQFFQGRLMGPYQGPYDDANSASTLLVMAMPFILFAYFYVDNKIFKYGILATVPLLWHALFLFGSRGAFLGLGVSTVAAVFMLQGSMKSLPKIKPWQIRMFKFILIFGLAAAVIDQGGAMLNRSATTVSAAQQEERDEPLNPRLVSWQAALGIIAEYPVLGAGPQRFQWAARDLDLGTPHVAHNTLLNFTANTGIFVGGLFLFILWTSFKSYFQCNNKNVAADPLLDYLNKACTCSLVAYCVCGMFLDLIIYEPFFFVLLLIVFKNHMVNNLNLTTSSDVKEQPQEDKNLFRNQIDPRLY
;
A
#
# COMPACT_ATOMS: atom_id res chain seq x y z
N MET A 1 -12.99 -19.62 17.75
CA MET A 1 -12.20 -20.87 17.54
C MET A 1 -11.51 -20.90 16.17
N LEU A 2 -12.21 -20.73 15.05
CA LEU A 2 -11.61 -20.75 13.70
C LEU A 2 -10.50 -19.70 13.50
N LYS A 3 -10.67 -18.49 14.03
CA LYS A 3 -9.66 -17.40 13.95
C LYS A 3 -8.37 -17.75 14.69
N LEU A 4 -8.47 -18.33 15.89
CA LEU A 4 -7.33 -18.83 16.65
C LEU A 4 -6.59 -19.94 15.89
N ILE A 5 -7.32 -20.90 15.32
CA ILE A 5 -6.73 -21.97 14.50
C ILE A 5 -5.97 -21.36 13.31
N ALA A 6 -6.55 -20.35 12.64
CA ALA A 6 -5.88 -19.67 11.53
C ALA A 6 -4.58 -18.97 11.98
N ILE A 7 -4.62 -18.23 13.09
CA ILE A 7 -3.43 -17.56 13.67
C ILE A 7 -2.33 -18.58 14.00
N TYR A 8 -2.66 -19.65 14.73
CA TYR A 8 -1.68 -20.66 15.10
C TYR A 8 -1.13 -21.41 13.88
N SER A 9 -1.99 -21.68 12.89
CA SER A 9 -1.57 -22.33 11.63
C SER A 9 -0.60 -21.45 10.85
N ILE A 10 -0.84 -20.14 10.77
CA ILE A 10 0.08 -19.17 10.14
C ILE A 10 1.40 -19.14 10.90
N LEU A 11 1.37 -19.13 12.24
CA LEU A 11 2.57 -19.09 13.06
C LEU A 11 3.42 -20.37 12.92
N ILE A 12 2.80 -21.55 13.06
CA ILE A 12 3.46 -22.86 12.90
C ILE A 12 3.96 -23.01 11.46
N GLY A 13 3.13 -22.66 10.48
CA GLY A 13 3.52 -22.66 9.06
C GLY A 13 4.71 -21.75 8.81
N SER A 14 4.77 -20.58 9.46
CA SER A 14 5.93 -19.68 9.38
C SER A 14 7.18 -20.31 9.97
N ALA A 15 7.10 -20.95 11.13
CA ALA A 15 8.25 -21.61 11.74
C ALA A 15 8.78 -22.78 10.87
N VAL A 16 7.90 -23.63 10.34
CA VAL A 16 8.28 -24.80 9.52
C VAL A 16 8.84 -24.38 8.15
N SER A 17 8.34 -23.28 7.58
CA SER A 17 8.73 -22.83 6.24
C SER A 17 10.08 -22.11 6.17
N ILE A 18 10.68 -21.73 7.31
CA ILE A 18 11.98 -21.01 7.39
C ILE A 18 13.05 -21.60 6.47
N PHE A 19 13.17 -22.93 6.44
CA PHE A 19 14.26 -23.61 5.73
C PHE A 19 14.02 -23.75 4.22
N ARG A 20 12.77 -23.93 3.80
CA ARG A 20 12.43 -24.28 2.41
C ARG A 20 11.70 -23.16 1.69
N TYR A 21 10.72 -22.53 2.32
CA TYR A 21 9.84 -21.52 1.73
C TYR A 21 9.98 -20.19 2.47
N SER A 22 11.16 -19.56 2.31
CA SER A 22 11.55 -18.32 2.99
C SER A 22 10.56 -17.16 2.79
N TRP A 23 9.80 -17.16 1.69
CA TRP A 23 8.76 -16.17 1.38
C TRP A 23 7.51 -16.30 2.26
N PHE A 24 7.23 -17.47 2.85
CA PHE A 24 6.00 -17.67 3.63
C PHE A 24 6.01 -16.87 4.94
N PRO A 25 7.08 -16.88 5.76
CA PRO A 25 7.18 -16.00 6.93
C PRO A 25 7.06 -14.52 6.57
N ALA A 26 7.69 -14.09 5.47
CA ALA A 26 7.60 -12.71 4.98
C ALA A 26 6.16 -12.31 4.60
N ALA A 27 5.46 -13.19 3.88
CA ALA A 27 4.06 -12.99 3.52
C ALA A 27 3.15 -12.96 4.75
N ALA A 28 3.36 -13.87 5.71
CA ALA A 28 2.62 -13.93 6.96
C ALA A 28 2.84 -12.68 7.82
N TYR A 29 4.09 -12.23 7.97
CA TYR A 29 4.41 -10.98 8.65
C TYR A 29 3.71 -9.80 7.99
N SER A 30 3.78 -9.69 6.67
CA SER A 30 3.22 -8.55 5.94
C SER A 30 1.69 -8.53 5.98
N LEU A 31 1.06 -9.69 5.89
CA LEU A 31 -0.36 -9.85 6.11
C LEU A 31 -0.73 -9.35 7.51
N ASN A 32 -0.03 -9.80 8.55
CA ASN A 32 -0.31 -9.39 9.92
C ASN A 32 -0.02 -7.89 10.16
N ALA A 33 1.04 -7.35 9.57
CA ALA A 33 1.42 -5.94 9.69
C ALA A 33 0.37 -5.02 9.05
N VAL A 34 -0.16 -5.35 7.87
CA VAL A 34 -1.17 -4.49 7.23
C VAL A 34 -2.58 -4.78 7.73
N MET A 35 -2.94 -6.04 7.98
CA MET A 35 -4.28 -6.41 8.45
C MET A 35 -4.51 -6.02 9.91
N GLN A 36 -3.45 -6.09 10.72
CA GLN A 36 -3.49 -5.89 12.17
C GLN A 36 -4.68 -6.62 12.85
N PRO A 37 -4.78 -7.95 12.71
CA PRO A 37 -5.99 -8.67 13.12
C PRO A 37 -6.26 -8.59 14.63
N LYS A 38 -5.26 -8.21 15.45
CA LYS A 38 -5.44 -7.85 16.87
C LYS A 38 -6.56 -6.85 17.08
N TYR A 39 -6.65 -5.82 16.25
CA TYR A 39 -7.63 -4.75 16.43
C TYR A 39 -8.99 -5.07 15.82
N ILE A 40 -9.04 -6.03 14.88
CA ILE A 40 -10.27 -6.49 14.24
C ILE A 40 -10.92 -7.61 15.07
N TRP A 41 -10.12 -8.50 15.67
CA TRP A 41 -10.56 -9.68 16.41
C TRP A 41 -10.25 -9.58 17.91
N ARG A 42 -10.42 -8.39 18.50
CA ARG A 42 -9.97 -8.11 19.88
C ARG A 42 -10.39 -9.16 20.91
N PHE A 43 -11.64 -9.61 20.83
CA PHE A 43 -12.20 -10.57 21.80
C PHE A 43 -11.69 -12.00 21.63
N GLU A 44 -11.04 -12.32 20.51
CA GLU A 44 -10.49 -13.65 20.22
C GLU A 44 -8.96 -13.62 20.07
N TRP A 45 -8.31 -12.50 20.37
CA TRP A 45 -6.88 -12.36 20.18
C TRP A 45 -6.12 -13.01 21.34
N PRO A 46 -5.15 -13.92 21.08
CA PRO A 46 -4.39 -14.54 22.15
C PRO A 46 -3.41 -13.55 22.76
N ASP A 47 -3.05 -13.74 24.03
CA ASP A 47 -1.98 -13.00 24.74
C ASP A 47 -0.58 -13.43 24.26
N LEU A 48 -0.38 -13.44 22.94
CA LEU A 48 0.87 -13.76 22.28
C LEU A 48 1.31 -12.57 21.41
N PRO A 49 2.62 -12.24 21.41
CA PRO A 49 3.15 -11.17 20.59
C PRO A 49 3.33 -11.62 19.13
N ILE A 50 2.22 -11.98 18.46
CA ILE A 50 2.21 -12.60 17.12
C ILE A 50 3.02 -11.80 16.10
N SER A 51 2.87 -10.49 16.05
CA SER A 51 3.65 -9.63 15.14
C SER A 51 5.16 -9.78 15.35
N LYS A 52 5.61 -9.87 16.61
CA LYS A 52 7.03 -10.08 16.95
C LYS A 52 7.50 -11.48 16.56
N LEU A 53 6.69 -12.51 16.82
CA LEU A 53 7.03 -13.89 16.46
C LEU A 53 7.14 -14.09 14.94
N LEU A 54 6.24 -13.49 14.16
CA LEU A 54 6.30 -13.50 12.69
C LEU A 54 7.51 -12.72 12.16
N ALA A 55 7.86 -11.60 12.81
CA ALA A 55 9.09 -10.87 12.51
C ALA A 55 10.34 -11.71 12.77
N ILE A 56 10.40 -12.40 13.91
CA ILE A 56 11.50 -13.34 14.25
C ILE A 56 11.59 -14.45 13.20
N CYS A 57 10.47 -15.09 12.83
CA CYS A 57 10.46 -16.13 11.79
C CYS A 57 10.98 -15.60 10.45
N SER A 58 10.61 -14.38 10.08
CA SER A 58 11.10 -13.73 8.85
C SER A 58 12.60 -13.44 8.92
N ILE A 59 13.10 -12.93 10.05
CA ILE A 59 14.54 -12.67 10.25
C ILE A 59 15.34 -13.98 10.19
N LEU A 60 14.82 -15.06 10.80
CA LEU A 60 15.45 -16.38 10.73
C LEU A 60 15.43 -16.94 9.29
N ALA A 61 14.31 -16.82 8.58
CA ALA A 61 14.21 -17.23 7.17
C ALA A 61 15.19 -16.47 6.28
N TRP A 62 15.35 -15.16 6.52
CA TRP A 62 16.36 -14.33 5.87
C TRP A 62 17.77 -14.84 6.18
N GLY A 63 18.09 -15.09 7.46
CA GLY A 63 19.40 -15.60 7.87
C GLY A 63 19.75 -16.94 7.26
N VAL A 64 18.77 -17.85 7.16
CA VAL A 64 18.94 -19.16 6.49
C VAL A 64 19.15 -18.99 4.99
N ALA A 65 18.34 -18.17 4.32
CA ALA A 65 18.51 -17.90 2.88
C ALA A 65 19.86 -17.23 2.56
N PHE A 66 20.33 -16.36 3.45
CA PHE A 66 21.65 -15.73 3.37
C PHE A 66 22.77 -16.74 3.54
N ALA A 67 22.72 -17.57 4.60
CA ALA A 67 23.72 -18.60 4.87
C ALA A 67 23.83 -19.63 3.74
N GLN A 68 22.71 -19.94 3.08
CA GLN A 68 22.63 -20.84 1.93
C GLN A 68 23.02 -20.16 0.60
N LYS A 69 23.41 -18.87 0.60
CA LYS A 69 23.79 -18.08 -0.58
C LYS A 69 22.70 -18.03 -1.68
N ARG A 70 21.43 -18.16 -1.29
CA ARG A 70 20.28 -18.13 -2.22
C ARG A 70 19.87 -16.72 -2.62
N MET A 71 20.22 -15.72 -1.82
CA MET A 71 19.82 -14.33 -2.01
C MET A 71 20.70 -13.59 -3.05
N ASP A 72 20.09 -12.73 -3.86
CA ASP A 72 20.81 -11.71 -4.63
C ASP A 72 20.98 -10.41 -3.82
N LEU A 73 22.17 -10.23 -3.24
CA LEU A 73 22.52 -9.06 -2.44
C LEU A 73 22.55 -7.75 -3.24
N ASN A 74 22.54 -7.79 -4.58
CA ASN A 74 22.45 -6.57 -5.39
C ASN A 74 21.11 -5.85 -5.20
N VAL A 75 20.09 -6.51 -4.65
CA VAL A 75 18.81 -5.86 -4.33
C VAL A 75 18.99 -4.70 -3.35
N TYR A 76 19.97 -4.78 -2.44
CA TYR A 76 20.27 -3.73 -1.46
C TYR A 76 20.96 -2.50 -2.04
N LYS A 77 21.56 -2.62 -3.23
CA LYS A 77 22.15 -1.49 -3.97
C LYS A 77 21.09 -0.62 -4.65
N ASN A 78 19.82 -1.00 -4.59
CA ASN A 78 18.75 -0.20 -5.15
C ASN A 78 18.67 1.16 -4.45
N LYS A 79 18.66 2.24 -5.25
CA LYS A 79 18.68 3.62 -4.76
C LYS A 79 17.51 3.95 -3.82
N GLN A 80 16.35 3.30 -4.01
CA GLN A 80 15.17 3.49 -3.15
C GLN A 80 15.36 2.86 -1.78
N VAL A 81 16.02 1.69 -1.70
CA VAL A 81 16.38 1.04 -0.44
C VAL A 81 17.36 1.91 0.35
N ILE A 82 18.39 2.41 -0.34
CA ILE A 82 19.37 3.32 0.26
C ILE A 82 18.69 4.61 0.75
N ALA A 83 17.84 5.23 -0.07
CA ALA A 83 17.10 6.42 0.33
C ALA A 83 16.21 6.18 1.56
N LEU A 84 15.54 5.03 1.65
CA LEU A 84 14.72 4.68 2.82
C LEU A 84 15.57 4.54 4.10
N VAL A 85 16.73 3.89 4.01
CA VAL A 85 17.67 3.76 5.14
C VAL A 85 18.26 5.12 5.54
N LEU A 86 18.52 6.01 4.57
CA LEU A 86 18.97 7.37 4.85
C LEU A 86 17.88 8.21 5.53
N ILE A 87 16.63 8.14 5.05
CA ILE A 87 15.48 8.76 5.73
C ILE A 87 15.41 8.26 7.17
N TRP A 88 15.49 6.95 7.37
CA TRP A 88 15.45 6.34 8.69
C TRP A 88 16.53 6.91 9.62
N GLY A 89 17.80 6.93 9.19
CA GLY A 89 18.89 7.51 9.98
C GLY A 89 18.74 9.00 10.26
N LEU A 90 18.32 9.78 9.26
CA LEU A 90 18.11 11.22 9.40
C LEU A 90 16.94 11.57 10.33
N MET A 91 15.88 10.75 10.36
CA MET A 91 14.77 10.95 11.29
C MET A 91 15.19 10.73 12.75
N HIS A 92 16.05 9.75 13.03
CA HIS A 92 16.65 9.56 14.36
C HIS A 92 17.60 10.70 14.72
N LEU A 93 18.43 11.14 13.77
CA LEU A 93 19.32 12.27 13.99
C LEU A 93 18.55 13.55 14.29
N SER A 94 17.46 13.79 13.56
CA SER A 94 16.51 14.89 13.77
C SER A 94 15.86 14.83 15.15
N ASP A 95 15.52 13.65 15.66
CA ASP A 95 14.95 13.50 17.00
C ASP A 95 15.94 13.83 18.12
N ILE A 96 17.19 13.35 17.98
CA ILE A 96 18.27 13.56 18.95
C ILE A 96 18.69 15.03 18.98
N LEU A 97 18.88 15.64 17.80
CA LEU A 97 19.38 17.01 17.67
C LEU A 97 18.27 18.06 17.59
N SER A 98 17.03 17.69 17.91
CA SER A 98 15.90 18.61 17.87
C SER A 98 16.08 19.79 18.84
N PRO A 99 15.65 21.01 18.45
CA PRO A 99 15.61 22.17 19.34
C PRO A 99 14.56 22.02 20.46
N TYR A 100 13.59 21.12 20.32
CA TYR A 100 12.51 20.93 21.29
C TYR A 100 12.66 19.61 22.05
N GLN A 101 13.57 19.58 23.02
CA GLN A 101 13.79 18.39 23.86
C GLN A 101 12.60 18.09 24.77
N ASN A 102 11.92 19.13 25.26
CA ASN A 102 10.68 19.02 26.01
C ASN A 102 9.53 19.49 25.12
N TYR A 103 8.59 18.60 24.80
CA TYR A 103 7.46 18.91 23.94
C TYR A 103 6.22 18.09 24.36
N SER A 104 5.06 18.53 23.89
CA SER A 104 3.82 17.78 23.99
C SER A 104 3.30 17.47 22.58
N ALA A 105 2.86 16.23 22.37
CA ALA A 105 2.29 15.77 21.12
C ALA A 105 1.22 14.71 21.39
N GLY A 106 0.22 14.63 20.50
CA GLY A 106 -0.81 13.59 20.58
C GLY A 106 -0.26 12.17 20.45
N THR A 107 0.85 12.00 19.74
CA THR A 107 1.62 10.74 19.67
C THR A 107 3.11 11.06 19.88
N SER A 108 3.77 10.34 20.77
CA SER A 108 5.19 10.59 21.07
C SER A 108 6.12 10.19 19.92
N SER A 109 7.23 10.90 19.75
CA SER A 109 8.25 10.58 18.73
C SER A 109 8.77 9.16 18.90
N HIS A 110 8.94 8.66 20.12
CA HIS A 110 9.36 7.29 20.40
C HIS A 110 8.43 6.24 19.76
N ILE A 111 7.10 6.44 19.79
CA ILE A 111 6.15 5.50 19.16
C ILE A 111 6.30 5.53 17.63
N VAL A 112 6.41 6.72 17.05
CA VAL A 112 6.53 6.90 15.59
C VAL A 112 7.86 6.32 15.08
N LEU A 113 8.97 6.66 15.74
CA LEU A 113 10.29 6.13 15.42
C LEU A 113 10.39 4.64 15.68
N GLY A 114 9.79 4.12 16.76
CA GLY A 114 9.72 2.68 17.01
C GLY A 114 8.95 1.90 15.93
N THR A 115 7.83 2.46 15.46
CA THR A 115 7.10 1.90 14.32
C THR A 115 7.94 1.97 13.04
N LEU A 116 8.58 3.11 12.76
CA LEU A 116 9.46 3.28 11.61
C LEU A 116 10.65 2.31 11.62
N ASN A 117 11.26 2.07 12.79
CA ASN A 117 12.33 1.08 12.97
C ASN A 117 11.86 -0.30 12.50
N THR A 118 10.69 -0.70 12.97
CA THR A 118 10.10 -1.99 12.62
C THR A 118 9.82 -2.07 11.13
N ILE A 119 9.23 -1.02 10.54
CA ILE A 119 8.95 -0.94 9.10
C ILE A 119 10.25 -1.09 8.29
N VAL A 120 11.29 -0.31 8.60
CA VAL A 120 12.54 -0.28 7.81
C VAL A 120 13.33 -1.58 7.96
N ILE A 121 13.47 -2.10 9.19
CA ILE A 121 14.13 -3.39 9.43
C ILE A 121 13.42 -4.49 8.65
N MET A 122 12.09 -4.55 8.77
CA MET A 122 11.32 -5.60 8.10
C MET A 122 11.26 -5.41 6.59
N PHE A 123 11.32 -4.18 6.08
CA PHE A 123 11.49 -3.92 4.66
C PHE A 123 12.81 -4.50 4.12
N VAL A 124 13.93 -4.29 4.83
CA VAL A 124 15.26 -4.80 4.47
C VAL A 124 15.32 -6.34 4.55
N VAL A 125 14.67 -6.93 5.56
CA VAL A 125 14.54 -8.39 5.70
C VAL A 125 13.72 -8.96 4.54
N GLN A 126 12.54 -8.38 4.29
CA GLN A 126 11.63 -8.88 3.25
C GLN A 126 12.23 -8.74 1.85
N ILE A 127 12.84 -7.61 1.51
CA ILE A 127 13.42 -7.43 0.17
C ILE A 127 14.53 -8.46 -0.10
N GLY A 128 15.28 -8.83 0.94
CA GLY A 128 16.27 -9.89 0.89
C GLY A 128 15.66 -11.27 0.65
N ILE A 129 14.61 -11.62 1.40
CA ILE A 129 13.88 -12.88 1.21
C ILE A 129 13.30 -12.96 -0.20
N LEU A 130 12.70 -11.87 -0.69
CA LEU A 130 12.14 -11.83 -2.03
C LEU A 130 13.23 -12.07 -3.09
N SER A 131 14.45 -11.58 -2.87
CA SER A 131 15.61 -11.81 -3.76
C SER A 131 16.17 -13.24 -3.78
N ASP A 132 15.52 -14.20 -3.13
CA ASP A 132 15.84 -15.63 -3.23
C ASP A 132 15.71 -16.10 -4.70
N LYS A 133 16.84 -16.47 -5.30
CA LYS A 133 16.96 -16.84 -6.72
C LYS A 133 16.11 -18.04 -7.11
N ASP A 134 15.82 -18.93 -6.17
CA ASP A 134 15.04 -20.14 -6.44
C ASP A 134 13.53 -19.90 -6.34
N GLN A 135 13.13 -18.81 -5.66
CA GLN A 135 11.74 -18.62 -5.22
C GLN A 135 11.14 -17.26 -5.56
N TYR A 136 11.92 -16.33 -6.17
CA TYR A 136 11.48 -14.97 -6.45
C TYR A 136 10.11 -14.88 -7.13
N HIS A 137 9.83 -15.76 -8.10
CA HIS A 137 8.57 -15.73 -8.86
C HIS A 137 7.37 -16.07 -7.98
N ASN A 138 7.50 -17.12 -7.17
CA ASN A 138 6.45 -17.54 -6.25
C ASN A 138 6.28 -16.52 -5.12
N ALA A 139 7.38 -16.00 -4.59
CA ALA A 139 7.38 -14.97 -3.56
C ALA A 139 6.63 -13.71 -4.05
N THR A 140 6.93 -13.22 -5.25
CA THR A 140 6.23 -12.11 -5.89
C THR A 140 4.73 -12.35 -6.04
N LYS A 141 4.33 -13.52 -6.55
CA LYS A 141 2.91 -13.88 -6.70
C LYS A 141 2.18 -13.90 -5.36
N VAL A 142 2.80 -14.48 -4.33
CA VAL A 142 2.21 -14.58 -3.00
C VAL A 142 2.07 -13.19 -2.38
N MET A 143 3.10 -12.34 -2.44
CA MET A 143 3.01 -10.97 -1.91
C MET A 143 1.93 -10.15 -2.61
N ALA A 144 1.81 -10.27 -3.92
CA ALA A 144 0.70 -9.63 -4.65
C ALA A 144 -0.67 -10.17 -4.20
N GLY A 145 -0.76 -11.49 -4.01
CA GLY A 145 -1.94 -12.16 -3.46
C GLY A 145 -2.29 -11.73 -2.04
N VAL A 146 -1.30 -11.48 -1.18
CA VAL A 146 -1.49 -10.94 0.18
C VAL A 146 -2.18 -9.58 0.11
N TYR A 147 -1.75 -8.69 -0.79
CA TYR A 147 -2.37 -7.37 -0.93
C TYR A 147 -3.79 -7.43 -1.48
N ILE A 148 -4.08 -8.35 -2.42
CA ILE A 148 -5.45 -8.63 -2.87
C ILE A 148 -6.28 -9.16 -1.70
N PHE A 149 -5.77 -10.11 -0.92
CA PHE A 149 -6.46 -10.67 0.24
C PHE A 149 -6.79 -9.57 1.27
N LEU A 150 -5.83 -8.71 1.59
CA LEU A 150 -6.03 -7.55 2.45
C LEU A 150 -7.16 -6.65 1.95
N ALA A 151 -7.17 -6.37 0.64
CA ALA A 151 -8.22 -5.59 0.00
C ALA A 151 -9.59 -6.24 0.19
N LEU A 152 -9.72 -7.52 -0.18
CA LEU A 152 -10.95 -8.29 -0.05
C LEU A 152 -11.43 -8.35 1.40
N TYR A 153 -10.51 -8.55 2.33
CA TYR A 153 -10.81 -8.64 3.75
C TYR A 153 -11.36 -7.33 4.30
N TYR A 154 -10.73 -6.18 4.01
CA TYR A 154 -11.22 -4.88 4.48
C TYR A 154 -12.52 -4.45 3.78
N VAL A 155 -12.72 -4.82 2.51
CA VAL A 155 -14.00 -4.63 1.83
C VAL A 155 -15.08 -5.45 2.54
N TYR A 156 -14.84 -6.73 2.80
CA TYR A 156 -15.76 -7.58 3.55
C TYR A 156 -16.05 -6.98 4.93
N TRP A 157 -15.01 -6.66 5.70
CA TRP A 157 -15.14 -6.14 7.06
C TRP A 157 -15.98 -4.87 7.11
N ALA A 158 -15.70 -3.89 6.23
CA ALA A 158 -16.41 -2.62 6.21
C ALA A 158 -17.90 -2.80 5.86
N ASN A 159 -18.21 -3.66 4.88
CA ASN A 159 -19.59 -3.95 4.52
C ASN A 159 -20.32 -4.74 5.62
N ASP A 160 -19.63 -5.68 6.28
CA ASP A 160 -20.16 -6.43 7.42
C ASP A 160 -20.55 -5.50 8.58
N GLN A 161 -19.74 -4.46 8.88
CA GLN A 161 -20.09 -3.52 9.95
C GLN A 161 -21.45 -2.83 9.71
N TYR A 162 -21.74 -2.51 8.45
CA TYR A 162 -23.02 -1.90 8.08
C TYR A 162 -24.17 -2.92 8.05
N LEU A 163 -23.97 -4.05 7.36
CA LEU A 163 -25.00 -5.06 7.16
C LEU A 163 -25.37 -5.81 8.45
N SER A 164 -24.44 -5.91 9.39
CA SER A 164 -24.64 -6.50 10.71
C SER A 164 -25.11 -5.46 11.75
N TYR A 165 -25.48 -4.24 11.32
CA TYR A 165 -25.98 -3.17 12.17
C TYR A 165 -25.05 -2.79 13.33
N ASN A 166 -23.73 -2.89 13.14
CA ASN A 166 -22.74 -2.52 14.16
C ASN A 166 -22.53 -1.01 14.22
N TRP A 167 -23.56 -0.28 14.65
CA TRP A 167 -23.55 1.18 14.71
C TRP A 167 -22.52 1.75 15.70
N ALA A 168 -22.02 0.95 16.64
CA ALA A 168 -20.93 1.35 17.54
C ALA A 168 -19.61 1.60 16.80
N GLN A 169 -19.44 1.01 15.60
CA GLN A 169 -18.29 1.24 14.73
C GLN A 169 -18.44 2.52 13.87
N PHE A 170 -19.58 3.20 13.96
CA PHE A 170 -19.86 4.45 13.27
C PHE A 170 -19.75 5.64 14.22
N PHE A 171 -19.05 6.69 13.77
CA PHE A 171 -18.95 7.96 14.47
C PHE A 171 -19.38 9.09 13.54
N GLN A 172 -20.37 9.88 13.97
CA GLN A 172 -20.95 10.98 13.17
C GLN A 172 -21.39 10.53 11.76
N GLY A 173 -22.02 9.35 11.68
CA GLY A 173 -22.52 8.79 10.41
C GLY A 173 -21.43 8.25 9.47
N ARG A 174 -20.18 8.12 9.94
CA ARG A 174 -19.06 7.54 9.18
C ARG A 174 -18.60 6.26 9.84
N LEU A 175 -18.32 5.25 9.04
CA LEU A 175 -17.61 4.07 9.50
C LEU A 175 -16.19 4.48 9.93
N MET A 176 -15.82 4.18 11.16
CA MET A 176 -14.44 4.30 11.65
C MET A 176 -13.68 3.01 11.33
N GLY A 177 -12.35 3.07 11.24
CA GLY A 177 -11.57 1.84 11.09
C GLY A 177 -11.45 1.06 12.40
N PRO A 178 -10.68 -0.05 12.43
CA PRO A 178 -10.72 -1.00 13.55
C PRO A 178 -10.22 -0.45 14.90
N TYR A 179 -11.08 0.26 15.66
CA TYR A 179 -10.81 1.09 16.87
C TYR A 179 -9.31 1.30 17.16
N GLN A 180 -8.71 1.11 18.34
CA GLN A 180 -7.28 1.35 18.68
C GLN A 180 -6.12 0.85 17.75
N GLY A 181 -6.37 0.38 16.53
CA GLY A 181 -5.36 0.08 15.52
C GLY A 181 -4.87 1.30 14.73
N PRO A 182 -3.87 1.09 13.85
CA PRO A 182 -3.24 2.18 13.07
C PRO A 182 -4.16 2.81 12.03
N TYR A 183 -5.31 2.20 11.77
CA TYR A 183 -6.33 2.68 10.84
C TYR A 183 -7.62 3.12 11.55
N ASP A 184 -7.59 3.41 12.86
CA ASP A 184 -8.77 3.85 13.61
C ASP A 184 -9.52 4.99 12.89
N ASP A 185 -8.76 5.96 12.38
CA ASP A 185 -9.28 7.06 11.59
C ASP A 185 -9.83 6.57 10.22
N ALA A 186 -11.07 6.97 9.94
CA ALA A 186 -11.78 6.62 8.72
C ALA A 186 -11.04 7.06 7.43
N ASN A 187 -10.26 8.14 7.47
CA ASN A 187 -9.49 8.57 6.28
C ASN A 187 -8.28 7.66 6.04
N SER A 188 -7.62 7.21 7.10
CA SER A 188 -6.52 6.25 7.02
C SER A 188 -7.00 4.87 6.55
N ALA A 189 -8.15 4.40 7.05
CA ALA A 189 -8.76 3.14 6.62
C ALA A 189 -9.25 3.18 5.15
N SER A 190 -9.89 4.27 4.73
CA SER A 190 -10.30 4.42 3.33
C SER A 190 -9.12 4.55 2.38
N THR A 191 -8.02 5.20 2.79
CA THR A 191 -6.78 5.24 1.99
C THR A 191 -6.25 3.85 1.68
N LEU A 192 -6.36 2.90 2.61
CA LEU A 192 -5.91 1.51 2.41
C LEU A 192 -6.71 0.86 1.28
N LEU A 193 -8.04 1.02 1.30
CA LEU A 193 -8.92 0.49 0.27
C LEU A 193 -8.66 1.12 -1.10
N VAL A 194 -8.45 2.43 -1.17
CA VAL A 194 -8.14 3.12 -2.44
C VAL A 194 -6.78 2.65 -2.99
N MET A 195 -5.77 2.49 -2.13
CA MET A 195 -4.47 1.93 -2.52
C MET A 195 -4.55 0.47 -2.95
N ALA A 196 -5.46 -0.31 -2.38
CA ALA A 196 -5.63 -1.73 -2.70
C ALA A 196 -6.51 -1.98 -3.93
N MET A 197 -7.40 -1.03 -4.28
CA MET A 197 -8.30 -1.14 -5.44
C MET A 197 -7.56 -1.48 -6.75
N PRO A 198 -6.43 -0.85 -7.13
CA PRO A 198 -5.73 -1.19 -8.36
C PRO A 198 -5.30 -2.66 -8.43
N PHE A 199 -4.96 -3.28 -7.30
CA PHE A 199 -4.60 -4.70 -7.27
C PHE A 199 -5.80 -5.59 -7.61
N ILE A 200 -7.01 -5.24 -7.16
CA ILE A 200 -8.26 -5.91 -7.55
C ILE A 200 -8.54 -5.67 -9.05
N LEU A 201 -8.51 -4.40 -9.49
CA LEU A 201 -8.85 -4.04 -10.87
C LEU A 201 -7.95 -4.71 -11.91
N PHE A 202 -6.64 -4.69 -11.69
CA PHE A 202 -5.70 -5.32 -12.62
C PHE A 202 -5.66 -6.84 -12.47
N ALA A 203 -6.06 -7.42 -11.32
CA ALA A 203 -6.11 -8.87 -11.15
C ALA A 203 -7.17 -9.51 -12.06
N TYR A 204 -8.22 -8.78 -12.43
CA TYR A 204 -9.18 -9.22 -13.46
C TYR A 204 -8.48 -9.63 -14.77
N PHE A 205 -7.43 -8.91 -15.18
CA PHE A 205 -6.70 -9.20 -16.43
C PHE A 205 -5.64 -10.28 -16.25
N TYR A 206 -5.19 -10.52 -15.02
CA TYR A 206 -4.18 -11.53 -14.69
C TYR A 206 -4.78 -12.93 -14.45
N VAL A 207 -5.98 -13.01 -13.88
CA VAL A 207 -6.60 -14.29 -13.48
C VAL A 207 -7.37 -14.93 -14.65
N ASP A 208 -7.01 -16.17 -14.99
CA ASP A 208 -7.69 -16.94 -16.04
C ASP A 208 -8.98 -17.63 -15.54
N ASN A 209 -9.04 -18.02 -14.26
CA ASN A 209 -10.20 -18.72 -13.70
C ASN A 209 -11.43 -17.79 -13.64
N LYS A 210 -12.53 -18.21 -14.27
CA LYS A 210 -13.77 -17.44 -14.38
C LYS A 210 -14.40 -17.09 -13.02
N ILE A 211 -14.42 -18.03 -12.08
CA ILE A 211 -15.02 -17.82 -10.75
C ILE A 211 -14.28 -16.70 -10.03
N PHE A 212 -12.95 -16.79 -9.97
CA PHE A 212 -12.13 -15.75 -9.35
C PHE A 212 -12.23 -14.42 -10.10
N LYS A 213 -12.22 -14.45 -11.44
CA LYS A 213 -12.34 -13.25 -12.29
C LYS A 213 -13.64 -12.49 -12.03
N TYR A 214 -14.78 -13.17 -11.98
CA TYR A 214 -16.07 -12.55 -11.69
C TYR A 214 -16.23 -12.20 -10.20
N GLY A 215 -15.67 -12.97 -9.28
CA GLY A 215 -15.64 -12.64 -7.86
C GLY A 215 -14.86 -11.35 -7.56
N ILE A 216 -13.71 -11.15 -8.21
CA ILE A 216 -12.93 -9.90 -8.15
C ILE A 216 -13.77 -8.72 -8.66
N LEU A 217 -14.48 -8.90 -9.78
CA LEU A 217 -15.33 -7.85 -10.33
C LEU A 217 -16.51 -7.50 -9.41
N ALA A 218 -17.13 -8.51 -8.79
CA ALA A 218 -18.22 -8.33 -7.82
C ALA A 218 -17.77 -7.61 -6.54
N THR A 219 -16.46 -7.59 -6.25
CA THR A 219 -15.90 -6.83 -5.13
C THR A 219 -15.91 -5.33 -5.38
N VAL A 220 -15.85 -4.87 -6.64
CA VAL A 220 -15.71 -3.43 -6.96
C VAL A 220 -16.87 -2.59 -6.41
N PRO A 221 -18.16 -2.96 -6.60
CA PRO A 221 -19.28 -2.23 -5.99
C PRO A 221 -19.24 -2.23 -4.46
N LEU A 222 -18.86 -3.35 -3.83
CA LEU A 222 -18.72 -3.45 -2.38
C LEU A 222 -17.57 -2.60 -1.85
N LEU A 223 -16.48 -2.47 -2.62
CA LEU A 223 -15.37 -1.59 -2.31
C LEU A 223 -15.81 -0.13 -2.35
N TRP A 224 -16.57 0.28 -3.37
CA TRP A 224 -17.13 1.63 -3.43
C TRP A 224 -18.08 1.90 -2.27
N HIS A 225 -19.00 0.98 -1.98
CA HIS A 225 -19.89 1.09 -0.82
C HIS A 225 -19.09 1.28 0.48
N ALA A 226 -18.05 0.47 0.71
CA ALA A 226 -17.16 0.65 1.87
C ALA A 226 -16.53 2.05 1.91
N LEU A 227 -16.04 2.59 0.79
CA LEU A 227 -15.48 3.94 0.73
C LEU A 227 -16.50 5.03 1.08
N PHE A 228 -17.77 4.86 0.69
CA PHE A 228 -18.84 5.77 1.08
C PHE A 228 -19.15 5.72 2.57
N LEU A 229 -19.15 4.51 3.15
CA LEU A 229 -19.31 4.35 4.60
C LEU A 229 -18.21 5.11 5.36
N PHE A 230 -16.94 5.03 4.94
CA PHE A 230 -15.85 5.80 5.57
C PHE A 230 -15.98 7.33 5.38
N GLY A 231 -16.67 7.77 4.32
CA GLY A 231 -17.00 9.18 4.10
C GLY A 231 -15.79 10.11 3.99
N SER A 232 -14.66 9.64 3.44
CA SER A 232 -13.42 10.42 3.33
C SER A 232 -13.27 11.11 1.97
N ARG A 233 -13.35 12.45 1.95
CA ARG A 233 -13.21 13.27 0.73
C ARG A 233 -11.88 13.05 -0.01
N GLY A 234 -10.78 12.94 0.75
CA GLY A 234 -9.45 12.68 0.18
C GLY A 234 -9.38 11.33 -0.51
N ALA A 235 -9.99 10.30 0.09
CA ALA A 235 -10.08 8.97 -0.51
C ALA A 235 -10.94 8.96 -1.78
N PHE A 236 -12.03 9.74 -1.85
CA PHE A 236 -12.81 9.87 -3.09
C PHE A 236 -12.04 10.53 -4.22
N LEU A 237 -11.28 11.59 -3.94
CA LEU A 237 -10.40 12.18 -4.95
C LEU A 237 -9.32 11.17 -5.38
N GLY A 238 -8.72 10.46 -4.41
CA GLY A 238 -7.77 9.38 -4.69
C GLY A 238 -8.37 8.28 -5.55
N LEU A 239 -9.61 7.88 -5.29
CA LEU A 239 -10.38 6.91 -6.08
C LEU A 239 -10.57 7.41 -7.53
N GLY A 240 -10.99 8.65 -7.70
CA GLY A 240 -11.18 9.25 -9.03
C GLY A 240 -9.88 9.30 -9.83
N VAL A 241 -8.82 9.89 -9.24
CA VAL A 241 -7.53 10.05 -9.93
C VAL A 241 -6.87 8.70 -10.22
N SER A 242 -6.91 7.75 -9.28
CA SER A 242 -6.37 6.39 -9.51
C SER A 242 -7.19 5.62 -10.54
N THR A 243 -8.52 5.76 -10.58
CA THR A 243 -9.35 5.15 -11.62
C THR A 243 -9.01 5.70 -13.00
N VAL A 244 -8.84 7.02 -13.12
CA VAL A 244 -8.40 7.67 -14.37
C VAL A 244 -7.02 7.15 -14.78
N ALA A 245 -6.06 7.10 -13.84
CA ALA A 245 -4.74 6.52 -14.11
C ALA A 245 -4.82 5.06 -14.58
N ALA A 246 -5.66 4.23 -13.94
CA ALA A 246 -5.88 2.85 -14.34
C ALA A 246 -6.43 2.74 -15.78
N VAL A 247 -7.42 3.58 -16.13
CA VAL A 247 -7.98 3.64 -17.49
C VAL A 247 -6.91 3.97 -18.53
N PHE A 248 -6.03 4.95 -18.25
CA PHE A 248 -4.92 5.29 -19.13
C PHE A 248 -3.92 4.13 -19.27
N MET A 249 -3.53 3.49 -18.17
CA MET A 249 -2.60 2.35 -18.19
C MET A 249 -3.16 1.14 -18.96
N LEU A 250 -4.48 0.96 -18.98
CA LEU A 250 -5.15 -0.06 -19.79
C LEU A 250 -5.14 0.24 -21.31
N GLN A 251 -4.86 1.46 -21.76
CA GLN A 251 -4.78 1.79 -23.20
C GLN A 251 -3.54 1.18 -23.87
N GLY A 252 -2.37 1.21 -23.20
CA GLY A 252 -1.14 0.63 -23.72
C GLY A 252 -1.09 -0.91 -23.69
N SER A 253 -2.03 -1.55 -23.00
CA SER A 253 -2.02 -2.99 -22.68
C SER A 253 -2.57 -3.89 -23.79
N MET A 254 -3.07 -3.33 -24.89
CA MET A 254 -3.72 -4.13 -25.96
C MET A 254 -2.76 -5.13 -26.64
N LYS A 255 -1.44 -4.93 -26.52
CA LYS A 255 -0.43 -5.82 -27.13
C LYS A 255 -0.02 -7.00 -26.23
N SER A 256 -0.20 -6.92 -24.91
CA SER A 256 0.28 -7.93 -23.96
C SER A 256 -0.74 -8.95 -23.49
N LEU A 257 -2.03 -8.70 -23.75
CA LEU A 257 -3.13 -9.57 -23.31
C LEU A 257 -3.80 -10.22 -24.53
N PRO A 258 -3.13 -11.13 -25.27
CA PRO A 258 -3.63 -11.69 -26.53
C PRO A 258 -4.97 -12.43 -26.37
N LYS A 259 -5.27 -12.89 -25.15
CA LYS A 259 -6.54 -13.58 -24.81
C LYS A 259 -7.73 -12.63 -24.64
N ILE A 260 -7.50 -11.32 -24.43
CA ILE A 260 -8.56 -10.37 -24.06
C ILE A 260 -8.89 -9.51 -25.27
N LYS A 261 -10.15 -9.60 -25.71
CA LYS A 261 -10.60 -8.88 -26.90
C LYS A 261 -10.65 -7.37 -26.60
N PRO A 262 -10.29 -6.48 -27.55
CA PRO A 262 -10.28 -5.03 -27.33
C PRO A 262 -11.60 -4.45 -26.81
N TRP A 263 -12.74 -5.03 -27.21
CA TRP A 263 -14.06 -4.61 -26.73
C TRP A 263 -14.25 -4.85 -25.23
N GLN A 264 -13.66 -5.91 -24.65
CA GLN A 264 -13.75 -6.20 -23.22
C GLN A 264 -13.03 -5.12 -22.40
N ILE A 265 -11.88 -4.64 -22.89
CA ILE A 265 -11.15 -3.54 -22.25
C ILE A 265 -11.94 -2.24 -22.35
N ARG A 266 -12.56 -1.94 -23.52
CA ARG A 266 -13.41 -0.75 -23.70
C ARG A 266 -14.62 -0.80 -22.76
N MET A 267 -15.29 -1.95 -22.68
CA MET A 267 -16.44 -2.16 -21.79
C MET A 267 -16.02 -2.03 -20.32
N PHE A 268 -14.89 -2.59 -19.91
CA PHE A 268 -14.37 -2.45 -18.55
C PHE A 268 -14.08 -0.99 -18.19
N LYS A 269 -13.45 -0.24 -19.09
CA LYS A 269 -13.22 1.21 -18.90
C LYS A 269 -14.53 1.99 -18.78
N PHE A 270 -15.49 1.68 -19.65
CA PHE A 270 -16.81 2.28 -19.61
C PHE A 270 -17.49 1.99 -18.26
N ILE A 271 -17.54 0.73 -17.82
CA ILE A 271 -18.11 0.34 -16.54
C ILE A 271 -17.42 1.04 -15.37
N LEU A 272 -16.09 1.17 -15.38
CA LEU A 272 -15.38 1.85 -14.30
C LEU A 272 -15.72 3.35 -14.25
N ILE A 273 -15.69 4.06 -15.39
CA ILE A 273 -15.95 5.50 -15.42
C ILE A 273 -17.42 5.78 -15.11
N PHE A 274 -18.35 5.13 -15.81
CA PHE A 274 -19.78 5.35 -15.63
C PHE A 274 -20.27 4.81 -14.31
N GLY A 275 -19.74 3.68 -13.85
CA GLY A 275 -20.05 3.14 -12.53
C GLY A 275 -19.59 4.08 -11.42
N LEU A 276 -18.39 4.64 -11.52
CA LEU A 276 -17.90 5.61 -10.54
C LEU A 276 -18.75 6.90 -10.58
N ALA A 277 -19.07 7.41 -11.77
CA ALA A 277 -19.93 8.58 -11.91
C ALA A 277 -21.32 8.34 -11.31
N ALA A 278 -21.95 7.20 -11.61
CA ALA A 278 -23.25 6.82 -11.05
C ALA A 278 -23.18 6.70 -9.51
N ALA A 279 -22.15 6.06 -8.98
CA ALA A 279 -21.94 5.93 -7.54
C ALA A 279 -21.75 7.30 -6.86
N VAL A 280 -21.00 8.21 -7.50
CA VAL A 280 -20.80 9.58 -7.00
C VAL A 280 -22.08 10.41 -7.09
N ILE A 281 -22.91 10.23 -8.12
CA ILE A 281 -24.19 10.96 -8.24
C ILE A 281 -25.18 10.48 -7.18
N ASP A 282 -25.33 9.17 -7.05
CA ASP A 282 -26.28 8.54 -6.12
C ASP A 282 -25.94 8.86 -4.66
N GLN A 283 -24.66 8.71 -4.28
CA GLN A 283 -24.23 8.93 -2.90
C GLN A 283 -23.65 10.33 -2.65
N GLY A 284 -23.59 11.16 -3.71
CA GLY A 284 -23.06 12.52 -3.67
C GLY A 284 -23.93 13.48 -2.87
N GLY A 285 -25.23 13.23 -2.74
CA GLY A 285 -26.14 14.12 -1.98
C GLY A 285 -25.69 14.34 -0.52
N ALA A 286 -25.32 13.27 0.18
CA ALA A 286 -24.81 13.36 1.55
C ALA A 286 -23.43 14.05 1.63
N MET A 287 -22.59 13.90 0.60
CA MET A 287 -21.27 14.55 0.52
C MET A 287 -21.35 16.04 0.15
N LEU A 288 -22.27 16.39 -0.75
CA LEU A 288 -22.55 17.76 -1.17
C LEU A 288 -23.14 18.54 -0.01
N ASN A 289 -24.06 17.97 0.77
CA ASN A 289 -24.59 18.61 1.99
C ASN A 289 -23.49 18.91 3.01
N ARG A 290 -22.49 18.03 3.16
CA ARG A 290 -21.33 18.29 4.03
C ARG A 290 -20.38 19.35 3.47
N SER A 291 -20.22 19.39 2.15
CA SER A 291 -19.39 20.41 1.50
C SER A 291 -20.07 21.78 1.57
N ALA A 292 -21.38 21.83 1.34
CA ALA A 292 -22.21 23.02 1.48
C ALA A 292 -22.22 23.53 2.92
N THR A 293 -22.35 22.66 3.93
CA THR A 293 -22.27 23.06 5.35
C THR A 293 -20.89 23.54 5.77
N THR A 294 -19.81 22.96 5.25
CA THR A 294 -18.44 23.46 5.51
C THR A 294 -18.24 24.85 4.88
N VAL A 295 -18.70 25.02 3.64
CA VAL A 295 -18.59 26.29 2.90
C VAL A 295 -19.51 27.36 3.51
N SER A 296 -20.73 27.00 3.92
CA SER A 296 -21.67 27.93 4.54
C SER A 296 -21.23 28.32 5.95
N ALA A 297 -20.67 27.40 6.73
CA ALA A 297 -20.04 27.73 8.02
C ALA A 297 -18.87 28.72 7.81
N ALA A 298 -18.04 28.50 6.79
CA ALA A 298 -16.95 29.41 6.42
C ALA A 298 -17.43 30.77 5.86
N GLN A 299 -18.70 30.91 5.47
CA GLN A 299 -19.29 32.16 4.99
C GLN A 299 -20.09 32.89 6.07
N GLN A 300 -20.54 32.20 7.13
CA GLN A 300 -21.35 32.78 8.21
C GLN A 300 -20.52 33.26 9.40
N GLU A 301 -19.25 32.86 9.52
CA GLU A 301 -18.34 33.41 10.52
C GLU A 301 -17.67 34.70 10.01
N GLU A 302 -18.24 35.86 10.36
CA GLU A 302 -17.54 37.16 10.39
C GLU A 302 -16.47 37.15 11.51
N ARG A 303 -15.42 36.32 11.37
CA ARG A 303 -14.26 36.32 12.27
C ARG A 303 -12.97 36.27 11.46
N ASP A 304 -11.92 36.86 12.02
CA ASP A 304 -10.53 36.81 11.57
C ASP A 304 -9.91 35.38 11.54
N GLU A 305 -10.74 34.33 11.59
CA GLU A 305 -10.29 32.95 11.52
C GLU A 305 -10.16 32.49 10.05
N PRO A 306 -9.01 31.90 9.68
CA PRO A 306 -8.71 31.55 8.29
C PRO A 306 -9.68 30.51 7.70
N LEU A 307 -10.20 30.83 6.50
CA LEU A 307 -11.17 30.10 5.67
C LEU A 307 -10.95 28.58 5.49
N ASN A 308 -9.74 28.05 5.73
CA ASN A 308 -9.46 26.62 5.64
C ASN A 308 -8.32 26.21 6.62
N PRO A 309 -8.61 25.41 7.66
CA PRO A 309 -7.62 25.04 8.67
C PRO A 309 -6.42 24.25 8.11
N ARG A 310 -6.56 23.61 6.95
CA ARG A 310 -5.43 22.93 6.27
C ARG A 310 -4.45 23.92 5.67
N LEU A 311 -4.92 25.04 5.10
CA LEU A 311 -4.04 26.05 4.53
C LEU A 311 -3.19 26.71 5.62
N VAL A 312 -3.78 26.96 6.79
CA VAL A 312 -3.05 27.41 8.00
C VAL A 312 -1.98 26.40 8.39
N SER A 313 -2.36 25.12 8.45
CA SER A 313 -1.43 24.04 8.78
C SER A 313 -0.28 23.95 7.77
N TRP A 314 -0.55 24.18 6.48
CA TRP A 314 0.49 24.18 5.45
C TRP A 314 1.39 25.41 5.53
N GLN A 315 0.84 26.58 5.82
CA GLN A 315 1.61 27.80 6.05
C GLN A 315 2.52 27.64 7.28
N ALA A 316 2.01 27.10 8.38
CA ALA A 316 2.80 26.77 9.55
C ALA A 316 3.92 25.77 9.23
N ALA A 317 3.63 24.74 8.42
CA ALA A 317 4.66 23.81 7.97
C ALA A 317 5.77 24.51 7.19
N LEU A 318 5.42 25.43 6.28
CA LEU A 318 6.40 26.22 5.53
C LEU A 318 7.22 27.14 6.44
N GLY A 319 6.60 27.75 7.46
CA GLY A 319 7.31 28.56 8.46
C GLY A 319 8.31 27.73 9.28
N ILE A 320 7.90 26.54 9.74
CA ILE A 320 8.80 25.60 10.43
C ILE A 320 9.95 25.16 9.52
N ILE A 321 9.69 24.90 8.23
CA ILE A 321 10.74 24.53 7.25
C ILE A 321 11.73 25.69 7.06
N ALA A 322 11.24 26.93 7.03
CA ALA A 322 12.11 28.11 6.89
C ALA A 322 13.03 28.28 8.11
N GLU A 323 12.52 28.05 9.32
CA GLU A 323 13.29 28.17 10.56
C GLU A 323 14.25 27.00 10.79
N TYR A 324 13.79 25.76 10.55
CA TYR A 324 14.55 24.54 10.81
C TYR A 324 14.79 23.71 9.53
N PRO A 325 15.50 24.24 8.51
CA PRO A 325 15.53 23.62 7.18
C PRO A 325 16.29 22.28 7.15
N VAL A 326 17.36 22.12 7.93
CA VAL A 326 18.27 20.98 7.79
C VAL A 326 17.71 19.70 8.41
N LEU A 327 17.35 19.75 9.69
CA LEU A 327 16.86 18.60 10.46
C LEU A 327 15.40 18.73 10.88
N GLY A 328 14.71 19.81 10.54
CA GLY A 328 13.34 20.07 10.97
C GLY A 328 13.22 20.31 12.48
N ALA A 329 11.98 20.50 12.92
CA ALA A 329 11.68 20.66 14.35
C ALA A 329 11.92 19.38 15.18
N GLY A 330 12.09 18.23 14.54
CA GLY A 330 12.15 16.89 15.13
C GLY A 330 10.82 16.13 14.95
N PRO A 331 10.84 14.78 14.85
CA PRO A 331 9.63 13.98 14.68
C PRO A 331 8.57 14.27 15.74
N GLN A 332 7.31 14.42 15.32
CA GLN A 332 6.14 14.69 16.19
C GLN A 332 6.22 16.02 16.97
N ARG A 333 7.04 16.98 16.56
CA ARG A 333 7.16 18.29 17.23
C ARG A 333 6.46 19.42 16.47
N PHE A 334 5.77 19.10 15.38
CA PHE A 334 5.03 20.05 14.55
C PHE A 334 4.17 21.06 15.33
N GLN A 335 3.29 20.58 16.22
CA GLN A 335 2.38 21.42 17.01
C GLN A 335 3.16 22.39 17.91
N TRP A 336 4.19 21.86 18.56
CA TRP A 336 5.00 22.60 19.50
C TRP A 336 5.80 23.69 18.78
N ALA A 337 6.42 23.34 17.66
CA ALA A 337 7.16 24.28 16.82
C ALA A 337 6.26 25.36 16.22
N ALA A 338 5.06 25.01 15.76
CA ALA A 338 4.11 25.99 15.25
C ALA A 338 3.70 27.00 16.32
N ARG A 339 3.48 26.54 17.56
CA ARG A 339 3.15 27.42 18.69
C ARG A 339 4.31 28.32 19.09
N ASP A 340 5.51 27.78 19.18
CA ASP A 340 6.72 28.53 19.58
C ASP A 340 7.05 29.65 18.58
N LEU A 341 6.85 29.38 17.29
CA LEU A 341 7.07 30.34 16.21
C LEU A 341 5.87 31.26 15.93
N ASP A 342 4.82 31.21 16.76
CA ASP A 342 3.57 31.96 16.58
C ASP A 342 2.93 31.79 15.19
N LEU A 343 3.01 30.57 14.64
CA LEU A 343 2.45 30.18 13.33
C LEU A 343 1.01 29.64 13.44
N GLY A 344 0.32 29.99 14.52
CA GLY A 344 -1.00 29.49 14.89
C GLY A 344 -0.97 28.17 15.64
N THR A 345 -2.14 27.54 15.79
CA THR A 345 -2.32 26.30 16.58
C THR A 345 -2.76 25.09 15.73
N PRO A 346 -2.07 24.75 14.62
CA PRO A 346 -2.43 23.59 13.83
C PRO A 346 -2.13 22.30 14.58
N HIS A 347 -3.03 21.32 14.50
CA HIS A 347 -2.82 20.02 15.13
C HIS A 347 -1.78 19.18 14.37
N VAL A 348 -1.79 19.18 13.05
CA VAL A 348 -0.80 18.49 12.22
C VAL A 348 -0.76 19.14 10.84
N ALA A 349 0.26 18.84 10.03
CA ALA A 349 0.36 19.42 8.69
C ALA A 349 -0.78 18.97 7.76
N HIS A 350 -1.41 17.80 8.00
CA HIS A 350 -2.41 17.22 7.09
C HIS A 350 -1.90 17.10 5.64
N ASN A 351 -0.60 16.86 5.48
CA ASN A 351 0.07 16.69 4.20
C ASN A 351 1.38 15.96 4.47
N THR A 352 1.47 14.72 3.99
CA THR A 352 2.58 13.82 4.33
C THR A 352 3.94 14.40 3.96
N LEU A 353 4.05 15.09 2.82
CA LEU A 353 5.32 15.69 2.37
C LEU A 353 5.72 16.87 3.27
N LEU A 354 4.78 17.79 3.53
CA LEU A 354 5.05 18.93 4.41
C LEU A 354 5.35 18.47 5.83
N ASN A 355 4.68 17.41 6.30
CA ASN A 355 4.93 16.81 7.60
C ASN A 355 6.34 16.23 7.72
N PHE A 356 6.78 15.42 6.72
CA PHE A 356 8.16 14.95 6.65
C PHE A 356 9.14 16.12 6.68
N THR A 357 8.92 17.11 5.83
CA THR A 357 9.88 18.20 5.62
C THR A 357 9.98 19.11 6.85
N ALA A 358 8.86 19.50 7.45
CA ALA A 358 8.82 20.37 8.63
C ALA A 358 9.38 19.69 9.88
N ASN A 359 9.09 18.40 10.09
CA ASN A 359 9.57 17.69 11.28
C ASN A 359 11.00 17.17 11.11
N THR A 360 11.45 16.85 9.90
CA THR A 360 12.71 16.10 9.72
C THR A 360 13.68 16.71 8.71
N GLY A 361 13.33 17.88 8.16
CA GLY A 361 14.17 18.70 7.30
C GLY A 361 14.02 18.42 5.81
N ILE A 362 14.56 19.34 5.01
CA ILE A 362 14.47 19.33 3.54
C ILE A 362 15.17 18.12 2.92
N PHE A 363 16.20 17.58 3.56
CA PHE A 363 16.89 16.40 3.06
C PHE A 363 16.00 15.15 3.11
N VAL A 364 15.24 14.96 4.20
CA VAL A 364 14.28 13.87 4.30
C VAL A 364 13.13 14.07 3.31
N GLY A 365 12.58 15.29 3.22
CA GLY A 365 11.56 15.62 2.22
C GLY A 365 12.02 15.34 0.79
N GLY A 366 13.25 15.73 0.45
CA GLY A 366 13.86 15.48 -0.86
C GLY A 366 14.09 13.99 -1.14
N LEU A 367 14.55 13.21 -0.16
CA LEU A 367 14.70 11.75 -0.28
C LEU A 367 13.33 11.06 -0.46
N PHE A 368 12.29 11.53 0.21
CA PHE A 368 10.93 11.02 0.04
C PHE A 368 10.41 11.30 -1.38
N LEU A 369 10.57 12.53 -1.87
CA LEU A 369 10.26 12.86 -3.27
C LEU A 369 11.08 12.04 -4.26
N PHE A 370 12.34 11.77 -3.96
CA PHE A 370 13.19 10.90 -4.76
C PHE A 370 12.66 9.47 -4.82
N ILE A 371 12.17 8.90 -3.71
CA ILE A 371 11.51 7.58 -3.68
C ILE A 371 10.27 7.56 -4.57
N LEU A 372 9.42 8.60 -4.49
CA LEU A 372 8.22 8.72 -5.32
C LEU A 372 8.58 8.85 -6.81
N TRP A 373 9.50 9.76 -7.14
CA TRP A 373 9.96 10.00 -8.50
C TRP A 373 10.58 8.75 -9.13
N THR A 374 11.46 8.06 -8.41
CA THR A 374 12.07 6.80 -8.90
C THR A 374 11.04 5.69 -9.07
N SER A 375 10.03 5.63 -8.21
CA SER A 375 8.92 4.68 -8.35
C SER A 375 8.13 4.92 -9.64
N PHE A 376 7.74 6.17 -9.91
CA PHE A 376 7.05 6.53 -11.15
C PHE A 376 7.94 6.38 -12.38
N LYS A 377 9.22 6.75 -12.30
CA LYS A 377 10.18 6.53 -13.38
C LYS A 377 10.31 5.04 -13.72
N SER A 378 10.27 4.18 -12.71
CA SER A 378 10.36 2.74 -12.90
C SER A 378 9.22 2.15 -13.73
N TYR A 379 8.03 2.75 -13.66
CA TYR A 379 6.89 2.36 -14.49
C TYR A 379 7.22 2.47 -15.98
N PHE A 380 7.75 3.63 -16.39
CA PHE A 380 8.13 3.88 -17.78
C PHE A 380 9.32 3.01 -18.21
N GLN A 381 10.30 2.81 -17.33
CA GLN A 381 11.44 1.93 -17.60
C GLN A 381 11.00 0.48 -17.83
N CYS A 382 10.07 -0.04 -17.03
CA CYS A 382 9.51 -1.38 -17.19
C CYS A 382 8.75 -1.51 -18.52
N ASN A 383 7.95 -0.51 -18.89
CA ASN A 383 7.23 -0.51 -20.16
C ASN A 383 8.20 -0.51 -21.36
N ASN A 384 9.28 0.28 -21.31
CA ASN A 384 10.29 0.33 -22.37
C ASN A 384 11.05 -1.00 -22.52
N LYS A 385 11.13 -1.80 -21.46
CA LYS A 385 11.74 -3.14 -21.47
C LYS A 385 10.78 -4.26 -21.88
N ASN A 386 9.61 -3.93 -22.43
CA ASN A 386 8.58 -4.89 -22.84
C ASN A 386 8.16 -5.86 -21.72
N VAL A 387 8.12 -5.39 -20.47
CA VAL A 387 7.62 -6.16 -19.31
C VAL A 387 6.20 -6.71 -19.54
N ALA A 388 5.46 -6.10 -20.46
CA ALA A 388 4.19 -6.58 -20.96
C ALA A 388 4.21 -8.06 -21.45
N ALA A 389 5.38 -8.62 -21.79
CA ALA A 389 5.53 -10.04 -22.12
C ALA A 389 5.38 -10.98 -20.90
N ASP A 390 5.62 -10.49 -19.68
CA ASP A 390 5.40 -11.23 -18.43
C ASP A 390 4.11 -10.73 -17.74
N PRO A 391 3.04 -11.55 -17.70
CA PRO A 391 1.76 -11.13 -17.12
C PRO A 391 1.83 -10.69 -15.66
N LEU A 392 2.72 -11.29 -14.85
CA LEU A 392 2.84 -10.95 -13.43
C LEU A 392 3.53 -9.61 -13.24
N LEU A 393 4.62 -9.37 -13.97
CA LEU A 393 5.36 -8.12 -13.87
C LEU A 393 4.57 -6.96 -14.48
N ASP A 394 3.83 -7.20 -15.57
CA ASP A 394 2.91 -6.22 -16.17
C ASP A 394 1.78 -5.84 -15.20
N TYR A 395 1.18 -6.85 -14.56
CA TYR A 395 0.18 -6.67 -13.50
C TYR A 395 0.73 -5.81 -12.35
N LEU A 396 1.90 -6.17 -11.80
CA LEU A 396 2.52 -5.44 -10.70
C LEU A 396 2.94 -4.03 -11.09
N ASN A 397 3.46 -3.84 -12.31
CA ASN A 397 3.86 -2.52 -12.79
C ASN A 397 2.68 -1.55 -12.77
N LYS A 398 1.50 -2.00 -13.22
CA LYS A 398 0.29 -1.17 -13.26
C LYS A 398 -0.36 -1.02 -11.89
N ALA A 399 -0.54 -2.13 -11.16
CA ALA A 399 -1.17 -2.12 -9.85
C ALA A 399 -0.40 -1.26 -8.84
N CYS A 400 0.91 -1.44 -8.72
CA CYS A 400 1.72 -0.67 -7.78
C CYS A 400 1.79 0.82 -8.15
N THR A 401 1.95 1.15 -9.44
CA THR A 401 2.03 2.55 -9.88
C THR A 401 0.70 3.28 -9.65
N CYS A 402 -0.42 2.64 -9.97
CA CYS A 402 -1.75 3.18 -9.71
C CYS A 402 -2.05 3.30 -8.21
N SER A 403 -1.61 2.33 -7.41
CA SER A 403 -1.67 2.40 -5.94
C SER A 403 -0.84 3.57 -5.38
N LEU A 404 0.31 3.85 -5.98
CA LEU A 404 1.14 5.00 -5.61
C LEU A 404 0.49 6.34 -5.99
N VAL A 405 -0.23 6.41 -7.11
CA VAL A 405 -1.06 7.59 -7.46
C VAL A 405 -2.11 7.82 -6.37
N ALA A 406 -2.84 6.78 -5.96
CA ALA A 406 -3.80 6.87 -4.87
C ALA A 406 -3.16 7.37 -3.57
N TYR A 407 -2.01 6.80 -3.17
CA TYR A 407 -1.27 7.23 -1.99
C TYR A 407 -0.88 8.72 -2.07
N CYS A 408 -0.35 9.19 -3.20
CA CYS A 408 0.08 10.58 -3.36
C CYS A 408 -1.10 11.54 -3.19
N VAL A 409 -2.25 11.23 -3.79
CA VAL A 409 -3.46 12.07 -3.69
C VAL A 409 -4.03 12.07 -2.27
N CYS A 410 -4.15 10.91 -1.62
CA CYS A 410 -4.61 10.84 -0.24
C CYS A 410 -3.63 11.52 0.73
N GLY A 411 -2.33 11.35 0.49
CA GLY A 411 -1.24 11.93 1.28
C GLY A 411 -1.16 13.45 1.22
N MET A 412 -1.82 14.10 0.26
CA MET A 412 -1.99 15.56 0.27
C MET A 412 -2.92 16.05 1.39
N PHE A 413 -3.71 15.17 1.99
CA PHE A 413 -4.72 15.53 3.01
C PHE A 413 -4.51 14.81 4.35
N LEU A 414 -3.49 13.97 4.44
CA LEU A 414 -3.22 13.08 5.57
C LEU A 414 -1.74 13.01 5.87
N ASP A 415 -1.44 12.54 7.07
CA ASP A 415 -0.09 12.34 7.58
C ASP A 415 0.23 10.84 7.63
N LEU A 416 0.81 10.34 6.55
CA LEU A 416 0.98 8.90 6.28
C LEU A 416 2.45 8.45 6.38
N ILE A 417 3.21 9.05 7.30
CA ILE A 417 4.67 8.84 7.46
C ILE A 417 5.00 7.37 7.78
N ILE A 418 4.25 6.76 8.69
CA ILE A 418 4.43 5.36 9.12
C ILE A 418 3.36 4.43 8.53
N TYR A 419 2.82 4.78 7.36
CA TYR A 419 1.73 4.07 6.75
C TYR A 419 2.21 2.79 6.06
N GLU A 420 2.13 1.66 6.75
CA GLU A 420 2.60 0.34 6.31
C GLU A 420 2.16 -0.07 4.88
N PRO A 421 0.94 0.22 4.40
CA PRO A 421 0.53 -0.11 3.04
C PRO A 421 1.40 0.56 1.96
N PHE A 422 1.91 1.76 2.22
CA PHE A 422 2.85 2.43 1.32
C PHE A 422 4.17 1.68 1.23
N PHE A 423 4.73 1.26 2.36
CA PHE A 423 5.99 0.50 2.38
C PHE A 423 5.85 -0.88 1.75
N PHE A 424 4.68 -1.52 1.89
CA PHE A 424 4.37 -2.77 1.19
C PHE A 424 4.37 -2.57 -0.34
N VAL A 425 3.71 -1.52 -0.83
CA VAL A 425 3.69 -1.21 -2.27
C VAL A 425 5.09 -0.83 -2.76
N LEU A 426 5.85 -0.06 -1.98
CA LEU A 426 7.24 0.28 -2.29
C LEU A 426 8.12 -0.98 -2.37
N LEU A 427 7.92 -1.96 -1.49
CA LEU A 427 8.64 -3.23 -1.50
C LEU A 427 8.42 -3.97 -2.83
N LEU A 428 7.15 -4.06 -3.28
CA LEU A 428 6.81 -4.65 -4.57
C LEU A 428 7.41 -3.88 -5.75
N ILE A 429 7.43 -2.55 -5.71
CA ILE A 429 8.03 -1.71 -6.75
C ILE A 429 9.54 -1.98 -6.85
N VAL A 430 10.25 -1.89 -5.72
CA VAL A 430 11.70 -2.13 -5.64
C VAL A 430 12.03 -3.52 -6.15
N PHE A 431 11.26 -4.52 -5.73
CA PHE A 431 11.51 -5.90 -6.10
C PHE A 431 11.24 -6.19 -7.58
N LYS A 432 10.09 -5.74 -8.10
CA LYS A 432 9.78 -5.79 -9.53
C LYS A 432 10.89 -5.15 -10.37
N ASN A 433 11.40 -3.98 -9.95
CA ASN A 433 12.50 -3.30 -10.65
C ASN A 433 13.79 -4.13 -10.63
N HIS A 434 14.08 -4.79 -9.51
CA HIS A 434 15.23 -5.69 -9.41
C HIS A 434 15.10 -6.88 -10.37
N MET A 435 13.92 -7.52 -10.43
CA MET A 435 13.65 -8.61 -11.38
C MET A 435 13.87 -8.18 -12.84
N VAL A 436 13.33 -7.01 -13.22
CA VAL A 436 13.42 -6.47 -14.59
C VAL A 436 14.86 -6.07 -14.99
N ASN A 437 15.70 -5.71 -14.02
CA ASN A 437 17.07 -5.27 -14.29
C ASN A 437 18.10 -6.40 -14.23
N ASN A 438 17.92 -7.38 -13.35
CA ASN A 438 18.98 -8.33 -13.01
C ASN A 438 18.68 -9.78 -13.43
N LEU A 439 17.42 -10.17 -13.64
CA LEU A 439 17.06 -11.57 -13.88
C LEU A 439 16.98 -11.94 -15.37
N ASN A 440 17.68 -11.23 -16.26
CA ASN A 440 17.74 -11.52 -17.71
C ASN A 440 16.37 -11.75 -18.37
N LEU A 441 15.34 -10.99 -18.00
CA LEU A 441 14.06 -11.00 -18.71
C LEU A 441 14.10 -10.20 -20.03
N THR A 442 15.30 -9.92 -20.55
CA THR A 442 15.50 -9.43 -21.92
C THR A 442 15.14 -10.53 -22.91
N THR A 443 14.02 -10.31 -23.60
CA THR A 443 13.64 -10.89 -24.90
C THR A 443 13.61 -12.41 -24.96
N SER A 444 12.41 -12.96 -24.74
CA SER A 444 11.96 -14.23 -25.31
C SER A 444 11.88 -14.16 -26.85
N SER A 445 13.00 -13.89 -27.51
CA SER A 445 13.25 -14.22 -28.92
C SER A 445 14.07 -15.52 -29.06
N ASP A 446 14.57 -16.08 -27.96
CA ASP A 446 15.39 -17.30 -27.95
C ASP A 446 14.66 -18.56 -27.44
N VAL A 447 13.32 -18.57 -27.46
CA VAL A 447 12.62 -19.87 -27.59
C VAL A 447 12.76 -20.29 -29.04
N LYS A 448 13.96 -20.78 -29.40
CA LYS A 448 14.14 -21.62 -30.57
C LYS A 448 13.07 -22.71 -30.49
N GLU A 449 12.32 -22.84 -31.57
CA GLU A 449 11.41 -23.93 -31.85
C GLU A 449 12.02 -25.24 -31.30
N GLN A 450 11.40 -25.79 -30.25
CA GLN A 450 11.56 -27.22 -30.02
C GLN A 450 10.91 -27.91 -31.23
N PRO A 451 11.63 -28.83 -31.92
CA PRO A 451 11.06 -29.59 -33.00
C PRO A 451 9.80 -30.31 -32.53
N GLN A 452 8.78 -30.29 -33.38
CA GLN A 452 7.43 -30.78 -33.16
C GLN A 452 7.32 -32.31 -32.99
N GLU A 453 8.42 -33.01 -32.67
CA GLU A 453 8.50 -34.47 -32.58
C GLU A 453 8.02 -35.05 -31.24
N ASP A 454 8.10 -34.31 -30.14
CA ASP A 454 7.79 -34.88 -28.81
C ASP A 454 6.30 -34.89 -28.42
N LYS A 455 5.41 -34.29 -29.24
CA LYS A 455 3.95 -34.37 -29.01
C LYS A 455 3.32 -35.69 -29.45
N ASN A 456 4.04 -36.52 -30.21
CA ASN A 456 3.55 -37.82 -30.66
C ASN A 456 3.93 -38.98 -29.71
N LEU A 457 4.88 -38.80 -28.79
CA LEU A 457 5.26 -39.86 -27.85
C LEU A 457 4.25 -40.07 -26.70
N PHE A 458 3.50 -39.03 -26.30
CA PHE A 458 2.51 -39.14 -25.22
C PHE A 458 1.10 -39.53 -25.68
N ARG A 459 0.88 -39.69 -26.99
CA ARG A 459 -0.46 -40.02 -27.54
C ARG A 459 -0.70 -41.53 -27.74
N ASN A 460 0.33 -42.36 -27.59
CA ASN A 460 0.26 -43.80 -27.86
C ASN A 460 0.37 -44.72 -26.62
N GLN A 461 0.16 -44.20 -25.40
CA GLN A 461 0.20 -45.01 -24.17
C GLN A 461 -1.08 -44.95 -23.32
N ILE A 462 -2.25 -44.88 -23.96
CA ILE A 462 -3.52 -45.10 -23.26
C ILE A 462 -4.21 -46.28 -23.95
N ASP A 463 -4.12 -47.46 -23.32
CA ASP A 463 -4.87 -48.66 -23.70
C ASP A 463 -6.37 -48.40 -23.47
N PRO A 464 -7.23 -48.48 -24.51
CA PRO A 464 -8.68 -48.26 -24.37
C PRO A 464 -9.44 -49.40 -23.68
N ARG A 465 -8.78 -50.46 -23.19
CA ARG A 465 -9.44 -51.64 -22.60
C ARG A 465 -9.63 -51.59 -21.08
N LEU A 466 -9.44 -50.44 -20.46
CA LEU A 466 -9.76 -50.21 -19.05
C LEU A 466 -10.78 -49.07 -18.92
N TYR A 467 -11.99 -49.33 -19.41
CA TYR A 467 -13.25 -48.74 -18.91
C TYR A 467 -14.37 -49.76 -19.02
#